data_AF-A0A1Q3A1W3-F1
#
_entry.id   AF-A0A1Q3A1W3-F1
#
_cell.length_a   1.000
_cell.length_b   1.000
_cell.length_c   1.000
_cell.angle_alpha   90.00
_cell.angle_beta   90.00
_cell.angle_gamma   90.00
#
_symmetry.space_group_name_H-M   'P 1'
#
loop_
_entity.id
_entity.type
_entity.pdbx_description
1 polymer ?
#
loop_
_entity_poly.entity_id
_entity_poly.type
_entity_poly.pdbx_seq_one_letter_code
_entity_poly.pdbx_strand_id
1 'polypeptide(L)'
;MSVESFLKSKTGLEERLANHESTETLRGNALELQNQLNQISKELAPHDLQKYSKELDELLKNINARVPPQVVKLQFKKKPKPRLFQNRSKKVTSNERITQSQMVSNQDFNIVQATATYENLQKCTIIGTHFINDTGSLTFKDLQSCTINLYEATFREGSIIISNCNDCSIYIHTGRETQLRLHDLKGCKLMIRPSQAPQRIVMERCRECVFHEVCEPWITIQEFDNLALTQEEQRNYTFVSLEDWW
;
A
#
# COMPACT_ATOMS: atom_id res chain seq x y z
N MET A 1 1.40 32.84 32.04
CA MET A 1 2.60 33.04 31.18
C MET A 1 2.27 34.16 30.22
N SER A 2 3.08 35.21 30.13
CA SER A 2 2.81 36.36 29.24
C SER A 2 3.48 36.19 27.88
N VAL A 3 2.92 36.81 26.85
CA VAL A 3 3.49 36.84 25.48
C VAL A 3 4.92 37.39 25.46
N GLU A 4 5.23 38.36 26.31
CA GLU A 4 6.58 38.93 26.47
C GLU A 4 7.60 37.90 26.98
N SER A 5 7.19 37.00 27.88
CA SER A 5 8.05 35.93 28.37
C SER A 5 8.36 34.90 27.28
N PHE A 6 7.41 34.63 26.38
CA PHE A 6 7.61 33.73 25.24
C PHE A 6 8.58 34.32 24.22
N LEU A 7 8.43 35.60 23.88
CA LEU A 7 9.32 36.29 22.94
C LEU A 7 10.76 36.35 23.47
N LYS A 8 10.95 36.61 24.77
CA LYS A 8 12.28 36.61 25.39
C LYS A 8 12.95 35.23 25.36
N SER A 9 12.19 34.17 25.62
CA SER A 9 12.68 32.79 25.52
C SER A 9 13.02 32.39 24.08
N LYS A 10 12.25 32.89 23.09
CA LYS A 10 12.51 32.67 21.67
C LYS A 10 13.82 33.31 21.22
N THR A 11 14.04 34.58 21.52
CA THR A 11 15.28 35.29 21.16
C THR A 11 16.50 34.65 21.84
N GLY A 12 16.34 34.21 23.10
CA GLY A 12 17.39 33.45 23.79
C GLY A 12 17.72 32.11 23.14
N LEU A 13 16.74 31.40 22.54
CA LEU A 13 16.99 30.17 21.81
C LEU A 13 17.69 30.43 20.46
N GLU A 14 17.33 31.51 19.77
CA GLU A 14 17.99 31.96 18.52
C GLU A 14 19.47 32.30 18.75
N GLU A 15 19.79 33.00 19.84
CA GLU A 15 21.18 33.30 20.23
C GLU A 15 21.98 32.05 20.62
N ARG A 16 21.36 31.11 21.37
CA ARG A 16 22.00 29.85 21.75
C ARG A 16 22.21 28.91 20.55
N LEU A 17 21.34 29.01 19.55
CA LEU A 17 21.52 28.35 18.26
C LEU A 17 22.68 28.98 17.48
N ALA A 18 22.89 30.29 17.54
CA ALA A 18 24.06 30.95 16.93
C ALA A 18 25.38 30.57 17.63
N ASN A 19 25.36 30.37 18.95
CA ASN A 19 26.55 30.08 19.76
C ASN A 19 26.98 28.59 19.80
N HIS A 20 26.44 27.74 18.92
CA HIS A 20 26.80 26.32 18.80
C HIS A 20 26.68 25.50 20.11
N GLU A 21 25.65 25.76 20.92
CA GLU A 21 25.34 24.91 22.08
C GLU A 21 24.90 23.48 21.67
N SER A 22 25.01 22.54 22.61
CA SER A 22 24.65 21.14 22.41
C SER A 22 23.25 20.96 21.82
N THR A 23 23.12 20.13 20.78
CA THR A 23 21.87 19.92 20.05
C THR A 23 20.76 19.30 20.90
N GLU A 24 21.12 18.54 21.94
CA GLU A 24 20.16 17.92 22.88
C GLU A 24 19.50 18.97 23.79
N THR A 25 20.26 19.96 24.27
CA THR A 25 19.72 21.03 25.12
C THR A 25 18.85 21.98 24.30
N LEU A 26 19.24 22.27 23.06
CA LEU A 26 18.44 23.09 22.13
C LEU A 26 17.10 22.44 21.78
N ARG A 27 17.06 21.10 21.62
CA ARG A 27 15.82 20.36 21.36
C ARG A 27 14.88 20.36 22.56
N GLY A 28 15.43 20.20 23.77
CA GLY A 28 14.66 20.31 25.02
C GLY A 28 14.01 21.68 25.17
N ASN A 29 14.77 22.75 24.93
CA ASN A 29 14.28 24.13 25.03
C ASN A 29 13.24 24.46 23.93
N ALA A 30 13.39 23.91 22.72
CA ALA A 30 12.43 24.09 21.64
C ALA A 30 11.08 23.41 21.92
N LEU A 31 11.11 22.22 22.55
CA LEU A 31 9.89 21.54 23.02
C LEU A 31 9.22 22.30 24.17
N GLU A 32 10.01 22.91 25.06
CA GLU A 32 9.49 23.76 26.12
C GLU A 32 8.81 25.02 25.55
N LEU A 33 9.43 25.67 24.56
CA LEU A 33 8.84 26.80 23.82
C LEU A 33 7.54 26.42 23.10
N GLN A 34 7.46 25.21 22.53
CA GLN A 34 6.24 24.72 21.90
C GLN A 34 5.11 24.51 22.93
N ASN A 35 5.44 24.00 24.11
CA ASN A 35 4.48 23.90 25.21
C ASN A 35 4.03 25.27 25.72
N GLN A 36 4.93 26.25 25.78
CA GLN A 36 4.61 27.63 26.13
C GLN A 36 3.69 28.27 25.08
N LEU A 37 3.96 28.08 23.78
CA LEU A 37 3.11 28.56 22.69
C LEU A 37 1.69 27.96 22.76
N ASN A 38 1.58 26.66 23.06
CA ASN A 38 0.30 26.00 23.24
C ASN A 38 -0.49 26.53 24.45
N GLN A 39 0.18 26.97 25.51
CA GLN A 39 -0.47 27.59 26.68
C GLN A 39 -1.01 29.00 26.38
N ILE A 40 -0.25 29.81 25.62
CA ILE A 40 -0.67 31.18 25.24
C ILE A 40 -1.53 31.22 23.96
N SER A 41 -1.72 30.08 23.29
CA SER A 41 -2.44 29.95 22.02
C SER A 41 -3.87 30.51 22.06
N LYS A 42 -4.53 30.45 23.22
CA LYS A 42 -5.90 30.93 23.43
C LYS A 42 -5.99 32.45 23.57
N GLU A 43 -4.87 33.12 23.86
CA GLU A 43 -4.78 34.56 24.07
C GLU A 43 -4.20 35.29 22.84
N LEU A 44 -3.77 34.53 21.82
CA LEU A 44 -3.14 35.06 20.61
C LEU A 44 -4.15 35.17 19.46
N ALA A 45 -3.97 36.20 18.62
CA ALA A 45 -4.70 36.30 17.37
C ALA A 45 -4.29 35.14 16.42
N PRO A 46 -5.20 34.57 15.62
CA PRO A 46 -4.92 33.43 14.75
C PRO A 46 -3.72 33.65 13.80
N HIS A 47 -3.55 34.88 13.33
CA HIS A 47 -2.43 35.28 12.47
C HIS A 47 -1.07 35.15 13.19
N ASP A 48 -1.00 35.57 14.45
CA ASP A 48 0.25 35.58 15.22
C ASP A 48 0.60 34.18 15.70
N LEU A 49 -0.40 33.36 16.04
CA LEU A 49 -0.21 31.94 16.34
C LEU A 49 0.40 31.19 15.14
N GLN A 50 -0.12 31.43 13.93
CA GLN A 50 0.40 30.80 12.72
C GLN A 50 1.84 31.25 12.43
N LYS A 51 2.13 32.55 12.63
CA LYS A 51 3.48 33.10 12.48
C LYS A 51 4.47 32.46 13.46
N TYR A 52 4.14 32.41 14.75
CA TYR A 52 5.03 31.85 15.76
C TYR A 52 5.21 30.34 15.64
N SER A 53 4.16 29.61 15.22
CA SER A 53 4.27 28.17 14.91
C SER A 53 5.26 27.93 13.78
N LYS A 54 5.14 28.70 12.69
CA LYS A 54 6.02 28.56 11.53
C LYS A 54 7.47 28.87 11.87
N GLU A 55 7.71 29.94 12.63
CA GLU A 55 9.07 30.32 13.07
C GLU A 55 9.69 29.24 13.99
N LEU A 56 8.88 28.59 14.84
CA LEU A 56 9.33 27.50 15.71
C LEU A 56 9.64 26.22 14.93
N ASP A 57 8.83 25.91 13.90
CA ASP A 57 9.08 24.79 13.00
C ASP A 57 10.37 24.97 12.18
N GLU A 58 10.64 26.20 11.72
CA GLU A 58 11.90 26.54 11.04
C GLU A 58 13.10 26.40 11.98
N LEU A 59 12.98 26.83 13.24
CA LEU A 59 14.00 26.63 14.28
C LEU A 59 14.27 25.14 14.55
N LEU A 60 13.22 24.32 14.71
CA LEU A 60 13.36 22.88 14.89
C LEU A 60 14.01 22.21 13.68
N LYS A 61 13.67 22.64 12.45
CA LYS A 61 14.29 22.14 11.23
C LYS A 61 15.79 22.47 11.18
N ASN A 62 16.18 23.68 11.60
CA ASN A 62 17.58 24.10 11.66
C ASN A 62 18.38 23.36 12.75
N ILE A 63 17.77 23.07 13.90
CA ILE A 63 18.37 22.24 14.95
C ILE A 63 18.59 20.80 14.44
N ASN A 64 17.60 20.22 13.75
CA ASN A 64 17.68 18.87 13.21
C ASN A 64 18.67 18.75 12.03
N ALA A 65 18.85 19.82 11.24
CA ALA A 65 19.83 19.85 10.15
C ALA A 65 21.30 19.83 10.64
N ARG A 66 21.56 20.21 11.89
CA ARG A 66 22.91 20.13 12.51
C ARG A 66 23.25 18.75 13.06
N VAL A 67 22.28 17.86 13.17
CA VAL A 67 22.54 16.45 13.51
C VAL A 67 22.90 15.75 12.19
N PRO A 68 24.12 15.18 12.04
CA PRO A 68 24.42 14.38 10.87
C PRO A 68 23.37 13.28 10.78
N PRO A 69 22.81 12.99 9.60
CA PRO A 69 21.77 11.99 9.46
C PRO A 69 22.32 10.68 10.05
N GLN A 70 21.78 10.26 11.19
CA GLN A 70 22.04 8.92 11.67
C GLN A 70 21.54 8.03 10.54
N VAL A 71 22.47 7.36 9.87
CA VAL A 71 22.16 6.28 8.96
C VAL A 71 21.57 5.20 9.84
N VAL A 72 20.26 5.30 10.09
CA VAL A 72 19.48 4.23 10.64
C VAL A 72 19.57 3.16 9.57
N LYS A 73 20.54 2.25 9.72
CA LYS A 73 20.50 0.97 9.04
C LYS A 73 19.17 0.38 9.48
N LEU A 74 18.18 0.47 8.58
CA LEU A 74 16.92 -0.24 8.68
C LEU A 74 17.27 -1.72 8.84
N GLN A 75 17.43 -2.15 10.08
CA GLN A 75 17.49 -3.54 10.41
C GLN A 75 16.05 -4.02 10.33
N PHE A 76 15.67 -4.46 9.12
CA PHE A 76 14.48 -5.26 8.96
C PHE A 76 14.59 -6.42 9.94
N LYS A 77 13.72 -6.41 10.96
CA LYS A 77 13.54 -7.60 11.81
C LYS A 77 13.27 -8.73 10.84
N LYS A 78 14.18 -9.72 10.81
CA LYS A 78 14.10 -10.87 9.92
C LYS A 78 12.67 -11.39 9.99
N LYS A 79 11.98 -11.41 8.84
CA LYS A 79 10.64 -11.98 8.73
C LYS A 79 10.67 -13.36 9.40
N PRO A 80 9.69 -13.71 10.26
CA PRO A 80 9.60 -15.07 10.76
C PRO A 80 9.61 -16.00 9.55
N LYS A 81 10.54 -16.96 9.53
CA LYS A 81 10.64 -17.93 8.44
C LYS A 81 9.27 -18.60 8.31
N PRO A 82 8.66 -18.64 7.11
CA PRO A 82 7.46 -19.44 6.92
C PRO A 82 7.80 -20.87 7.31
N ARG A 83 7.02 -21.44 8.23
CA ARG A 83 7.08 -22.87 8.51
C ARG A 83 6.60 -23.56 7.24
N LEU A 84 7.55 -24.00 6.42
CA LEU A 84 7.31 -24.97 5.36
C LEU A 84 6.67 -26.19 6.05
N PHE A 85 5.40 -26.44 5.73
CA PHE A 85 4.78 -27.72 6.04
C PHE A 85 5.58 -28.80 5.32
N GLN A 86 6.45 -29.49 6.08
CA GLN A 86 7.12 -30.70 5.63
C GLN A 86 6.08 -31.83 5.57
N ASN A 87 5.45 -31.98 4.41
CA ASN A 87 4.94 -33.29 4.03
C ASN A 87 6.12 -34.11 3.50
N ARG A 88 6.34 -35.26 4.14
CA ARG A 88 7.40 -36.23 3.83
C ARG A 88 7.42 -36.57 2.34
N SER A 89 8.52 -36.28 1.64
CA SER A 89 9.11 -37.24 0.70
C SER A 89 10.58 -36.95 0.38
N LYS A 90 11.35 -38.05 0.40
CA LYS A 90 12.75 -38.34 0.02
C LYS A 90 13.78 -37.20 -0.22
N LYS A 91 14.92 -37.33 0.49
CA LYS A 91 16.21 -36.68 0.20
C LYS A 91 16.68 -36.96 -1.23
N VAL A 92 17.05 -35.91 -1.95
CA VAL A 92 18.06 -35.96 -3.03
C VAL A 92 19.06 -34.83 -2.79
N THR A 93 20.34 -35.18 -2.88
CA THR A 93 21.50 -34.38 -2.50
C THR A 93 21.97 -33.50 -3.67
N SER A 94 22.24 -32.23 -3.35
CA SER A 94 23.22 -31.27 -3.91
C SER A 94 23.36 -31.00 -5.43
N ASN A 95 23.45 -29.67 -5.68
CA ASN A 95 24.04 -28.94 -6.81
C ASN A 95 23.22 -28.80 -8.11
N GLU A 96 22.64 -27.61 -8.32
CA GLU A 96 23.04 -26.62 -9.33
C GLU A 96 22.00 -25.49 -9.48
N ARG A 97 22.50 -24.26 -9.73
CA ARG A 97 21.95 -23.14 -10.52
C ARG A 97 20.47 -22.72 -10.32
N ILE A 98 20.31 -21.42 -10.01
CA ILE A 98 19.11 -20.56 -10.16
C ILE A 98 17.83 -21.36 -10.46
N THR A 99 17.20 -21.89 -9.41
CA THR A 99 15.92 -22.56 -9.54
C THR A 99 14.89 -21.48 -9.83
N GLN A 100 14.44 -21.39 -11.08
CA GLN A 100 13.09 -20.91 -11.36
C GLN A 100 12.18 -21.64 -10.36
N SER A 101 11.48 -20.89 -9.50
CA SER A 101 10.51 -21.46 -8.57
C SER A 101 9.55 -22.31 -9.40
N GLN A 102 9.59 -23.63 -9.19
CA GLN A 102 8.71 -24.53 -9.93
C GLN A 102 7.26 -24.15 -9.59
N MET A 103 6.49 -23.77 -10.60
CA MET A 103 5.09 -23.42 -10.41
C MET A 103 4.31 -24.65 -9.95
N VAL A 104 3.36 -24.45 -9.05
CA VAL A 104 2.38 -25.47 -8.67
C VAL A 104 1.27 -25.43 -9.71
N SER A 105 0.96 -26.59 -10.30
CA SER A 105 0.01 -26.65 -11.43
C SER A 105 -1.17 -27.59 -11.21
N ASN A 106 -2.31 -27.27 -11.83
CA ASN A 106 -3.53 -28.10 -11.89
C ASN A 106 -4.09 -28.46 -10.51
N GLN A 107 -4.18 -27.48 -9.61
CA GLN A 107 -4.75 -27.65 -8.27
C GLN A 107 -5.81 -26.61 -7.97
N ASP A 108 -6.76 -27.01 -7.13
CA ASP A 108 -7.79 -26.12 -6.61
C ASP A 108 -7.46 -25.71 -5.17
N PHE A 109 -7.54 -24.41 -4.89
CA PHE A 109 -7.25 -23.81 -3.61
C PHE A 109 -8.50 -23.14 -3.07
N ASN A 110 -8.89 -23.49 -1.84
CA ASN A 110 -9.94 -22.77 -1.13
C ASN A 110 -9.34 -21.68 -0.25
N ILE A 111 -9.92 -20.49 -0.28
CA ILE A 111 -9.55 -19.41 0.64
C ILE A 111 -10.20 -19.67 1.99
N VAL A 112 -9.35 -19.93 2.99
CA VAL A 112 -9.75 -20.22 4.38
C VAL A 112 -9.31 -19.13 5.36
N GLN A 113 -8.53 -18.15 4.89
CA GLN A 113 -8.01 -17.04 5.69
C GLN A 113 -8.21 -15.73 4.94
N ALA A 114 -8.62 -14.68 5.64
CA ALA A 114 -8.81 -13.35 5.08
C ALA A 114 -7.48 -12.66 4.67
N THR A 115 -6.35 -13.15 5.19
CA THR A 115 -5.01 -12.69 4.82
C THR A 115 -4.18 -13.86 4.32
N ALA A 116 -3.92 -13.89 3.02
CA ALA A 116 -3.20 -14.97 2.37
C ALA A 116 -2.50 -14.50 1.08
N THR A 117 -1.48 -15.25 0.68
CA THR A 117 -0.79 -15.07 -0.59
C THR A 117 -0.84 -16.37 -1.38
N TYR A 118 -1.30 -16.28 -2.62
CA TYR A 118 -1.30 -17.35 -3.60
C TYR A 118 -0.29 -17.00 -4.68
N GLU A 119 0.80 -17.77 -4.74
CA GLU A 119 1.91 -17.44 -5.64
C GLU A 119 2.49 -18.63 -6.40
N ASN A 120 3.07 -18.35 -7.57
CA ASN A 120 3.69 -19.33 -8.46
C ASN A 120 2.72 -20.46 -8.87
N LEU A 121 1.54 -20.10 -9.39
CA LEU A 121 0.48 -21.05 -9.73
C LEU A 121 0.22 -21.08 -11.25
N GLN A 122 0.00 -22.27 -11.80
CA GLN A 122 -0.30 -22.42 -13.23
C GLN A 122 -1.49 -23.36 -13.46
N LYS A 123 -2.50 -22.93 -14.23
CA LYS A 123 -3.71 -23.76 -14.48
C LYS A 123 -4.39 -24.20 -13.18
N CYS A 124 -4.39 -23.33 -12.17
CA CYS A 124 -5.00 -23.59 -10.87
C CYS A 124 -6.29 -22.79 -10.72
N THR A 125 -7.19 -23.29 -9.88
CA THR A 125 -8.40 -22.57 -9.48
C THR A 125 -8.25 -22.08 -8.04
N ILE A 126 -8.61 -20.84 -7.76
CA ILE A 126 -8.60 -20.28 -6.39
C ILE A 126 -9.99 -19.78 -6.07
N ILE A 127 -10.61 -20.36 -5.05
CA ILE A 127 -12.05 -20.25 -4.77
C ILE A 127 -12.26 -19.61 -3.39
N GLY A 128 -12.95 -18.47 -3.36
CA GLY A 128 -13.45 -17.82 -2.15
C GLY A 128 -14.97 -17.76 -2.17
N THR A 129 -15.63 -18.52 -1.30
CA THR A 129 -17.08 -18.73 -1.33
C THR A 129 -17.83 -18.11 -0.17
N HIS A 130 -17.14 -17.57 0.83
CA HIS A 130 -17.77 -17.05 2.04
C HIS A 130 -16.97 -15.91 2.63
N PHE A 131 -17.66 -15.07 3.39
CA PHE A 131 -17.05 -14.07 4.27
C PHE A 131 -16.27 -14.75 5.39
N ILE A 132 -15.03 -14.31 5.61
CA ILE A 132 -14.11 -14.87 6.61
C ILE A 132 -13.91 -13.90 7.78
N ASN A 133 -13.70 -12.61 7.51
CA ASN A 133 -13.37 -11.64 8.55
C ASN A 133 -13.70 -10.20 8.13
N ASP A 134 -13.82 -9.26 9.08
CA ASP A 134 -14.08 -7.85 8.75
C ASP A 134 -12.91 -7.21 7.98
N THR A 135 -11.67 -7.59 8.31
CA THR A 135 -10.47 -7.07 7.65
C THR A 135 -9.65 -8.17 6.98
N GLY A 136 -9.03 -7.86 5.84
CA GLY A 136 -8.20 -8.83 5.13
C GLY A 136 -7.22 -8.23 4.12
N SER A 137 -6.35 -9.09 3.61
CA SER A 137 -5.38 -8.75 2.58
C SER A 137 -5.07 -9.99 1.74
N LEU A 138 -5.63 -10.07 0.55
CA LEU A 138 -5.33 -11.14 -0.39
C LEU A 138 -4.31 -10.68 -1.43
N THR A 139 -3.35 -11.55 -1.72
CA THR A 139 -2.36 -11.31 -2.77
C THR A 139 -2.31 -12.51 -3.71
N PHE A 140 -2.44 -12.24 -4.99
CA PHE A 140 -2.28 -13.21 -6.08
C PHE A 140 -1.07 -12.77 -6.90
N LYS A 141 -0.04 -13.60 -6.99
CA LYS A 141 1.25 -13.21 -7.58
C LYS A 141 1.86 -14.31 -8.43
N ASP A 142 2.35 -14.00 -9.63
CA ASP A 142 3.00 -14.99 -10.50
C ASP A 142 2.03 -16.14 -10.87
N LEU A 143 0.87 -15.78 -11.46
CA LEU A 143 -0.15 -16.73 -11.92
C LEU A 143 -0.16 -16.84 -13.44
N GLN A 144 -0.35 -18.05 -13.95
CA GLN A 144 -0.47 -18.30 -15.39
C GLN A 144 -1.66 -19.21 -15.71
N SER A 145 -2.57 -18.74 -16.56
CA SER A 145 -3.76 -19.51 -16.97
C SER A 145 -4.60 -20.00 -15.79
N CYS A 146 -4.67 -19.22 -14.71
CA CYS A 146 -5.41 -19.58 -13.51
C CYS A 146 -6.81 -18.95 -13.50
N THR A 147 -7.70 -19.53 -12.71
CA THR A 147 -9.01 -18.96 -12.42
C THR A 147 -9.06 -18.48 -10.97
N ILE A 148 -9.33 -17.21 -10.76
CA ILE A 148 -9.63 -16.63 -9.43
C ILE A 148 -11.13 -16.42 -9.37
N ASN A 149 -11.81 -17.03 -8.40
CA ASN A 149 -13.25 -16.93 -8.22
C ASN A 149 -13.58 -16.58 -6.77
N LEU A 150 -13.72 -15.29 -6.49
CA LEU A 150 -14.20 -14.78 -5.20
C LEU A 150 -15.67 -14.39 -5.37
N TYR A 151 -16.55 -15.36 -5.15
CA TYR A 151 -17.98 -15.19 -5.42
C TYR A 151 -18.68 -14.28 -4.40
N GLU A 152 -18.22 -14.37 -3.16
CA GLU A 152 -18.60 -13.48 -2.07
C GLU A 152 -17.40 -12.67 -1.60
N ALA A 153 -17.66 -11.52 -0.99
CA ALA A 153 -16.60 -10.73 -0.37
C ALA A 153 -15.98 -11.50 0.80
N THR A 154 -14.73 -11.92 0.65
CA THR A 154 -13.97 -12.64 1.69
C THR A 154 -13.79 -11.81 2.97
N PHE A 155 -13.78 -10.48 2.85
CA PHE A 155 -13.71 -9.53 3.96
C PHE A 155 -14.40 -8.20 3.61
N ARG A 156 -14.70 -7.39 4.63
CA ARG A 156 -15.40 -6.10 4.46
C ARG A 156 -14.45 -4.98 4.04
N GLU A 157 -13.26 -4.93 4.65
CA GLU A 157 -12.29 -3.85 4.49
C GLU A 157 -10.89 -4.41 4.25
N GLY A 158 -10.07 -3.73 3.46
CA GLY A 158 -8.68 -4.13 3.26
C GLY A 158 -8.23 -4.04 1.81
N SER A 159 -7.45 -5.01 1.35
CA SER A 159 -6.89 -4.96 0.00
C SER A 159 -6.83 -6.31 -0.72
N ILE A 160 -6.99 -6.25 -2.03
CA ILE A 160 -6.73 -7.34 -2.95
C ILE A 160 -5.69 -6.84 -3.95
N ILE A 161 -4.57 -7.54 -4.02
CA ILE A 161 -3.47 -7.22 -4.93
C ILE A 161 -3.30 -8.39 -5.90
N ILE A 162 -3.34 -8.11 -7.19
CA ILE A 162 -3.09 -9.08 -8.26
C ILE A 162 -1.88 -8.58 -9.05
N SER A 163 -0.83 -9.38 -9.10
CA SER A 163 0.44 -8.97 -9.71
C SER A 163 1.10 -10.04 -10.56
N ASN A 164 1.71 -9.65 -11.67
CA ASN A 164 2.43 -10.54 -12.59
C ASN A 164 1.59 -11.77 -12.98
N CYS A 165 0.41 -11.53 -13.55
CA CYS A 165 -0.56 -12.58 -13.88
C CYS A 165 -0.85 -12.59 -15.38
N ASN A 166 -0.78 -13.77 -16.00
CA ASN A 166 -0.95 -13.94 -17.44
C ASN A 166 -2.10 -14.88 -17.76
N ASP A 167 -2.94 -14.50 -18.73
CA ASP A 167 -4.04 -15.30 -19.29
C ASP A 167 -5.00 -15.85 -18.22
N CYS A 168 -5.24 -15.09 -17.15
CA CYS A 168 -6.09 -15.52 -16.04
C CYS A 168 -7.54 -15.06 -16.21
N SER A 169 -8.48 -15.87 -15.72
CA SER A 169 -9.89 -15.50 -15.56
C SER A 169 -10.13 -15.09 -14.10
N ILE A 170 -10.60 -13.87 -13.87
CA ILE A 170 -10.64 -13.25 -12.55
C ILE A 170 -12.05 -12.75 -12.27
N TYR A 171 -12.75 -13.40 -11.35
CA TYR A 171 -14.01 -12.94 -10.79
C TYR A 171 -13.84 -12.54 -9.33
N ILE A 172 -14.18 -11.29 -9.00
CA ILE A 172 -14.02 -10.74 -7.66
C ILE A 172 -15.27 -9.99 -7.24
N HIS A 173 -15.87 -10.43 -6.14
CA HIS A 173 -16.78 -9.63 -5.35
C HIS A 173 -16.00 -8.88 -4.26
N THR A 174 -15.88 -7.55 -4.36
CA THR A 174 -15.12 -6.77 -3.36
C THR A 174 -16.00 -6.45 -2.16
N GLY A 175 -15.39 -6.32 -0.97
CA GLY A 175 -16.04 -5.79 0.22
C GLY A 175 -16.31 -4.27 0.13
N ARG A 176 -16.87 -3.70 1.20
CA ARG A 176 -17.27 -2.28 1.27
C ARG A 176 -16.12 -1.30 1.07
N GLU A 177 -15.02 -1.48 1.80
CA GLU A 177 -13.85 -0.59 1.77
C GLU A 177 -12.62 -1.39 1.34
N THR A 178 -12.75 -2.14 0.25
CA THR A 178 -11.68 -2.98 -0.28
C THR A 178 -10.94 -2.25 -1.39
N GLN A 179 -9.63 -2.07 -1.25
CA GLN A 179 -8.79 -1.57 -2.33
C GLN A 179 -8.40 -2.70 -3.27
N LEU A 180 -8.74 -2.58 -4.56
CA LEU A 180 -8.28 -3.50 -5.60
C LEU A 180 -7.15 -2.87 -6.43
N ARG A 181 -6.00 -3.54 -6.48
CA ARG A 181 -4.84 -3.15 -7.29
C ARG A 181 -4.44 -4.25 -8.25
N LEU A 182 -4.27 -3.88 -9.51
CA LEU A 182 -3.85 -4.75 -10.61
C LEU A 182 -2.49 -4.26 -11.12
N HIS A 183 -1.52 -5.15 -11.24
CA HIS A 183 -0.15 -4.79 -11.57
C HIS A 183 0.51 -5.83 -12.49
N ASP A 184 1.09 -5.44 -13.62
CA ASP A 184 1.72 -6.38 -14.57
C ASP A 184 0.78 -7.54 -14.97
N LEU A 185 -0.49 -7.24 -15.31
CA LEU A 185 -1.42 -8.23 -15.87
C LEU A 185 -1.33 -8.26 -17.40
N LYS A 186 -1.39 -9.44 -18.01
CA LYS A 186 -1.44 -9.58 -19.46
C LYS A 186 -2.50 -10.59 -19.91
N GLY A 187 -3.36 -10.20 -20.85
CA GLY A 187 -4.35 -11.11 -21.44
C GLY A 187 -5.41 -11.60 -20.44
N CYS A 188 -5.57 -10.92 -19.31
CA CYS A 188 -6.48 -11.34 -18.26
C CYS A 188 -7.92 -10.89 -18.55
N LYS A 189 -8.87 -11.73 -18.18
CA LYS A 189 -10.32 -11.46 -18.24
C LYS A 189 -10.83 -11.18 -16.82
N LEU A 190 -11.51 -10.06 -16.63
CA LEU A 190 -11.89 -9.56 -15.31
C LEU A 190 -13.39 -9.28 -15.22
N MET A 191 -14.04 -9.83 -14.19
CA MET A 191 -15.38 -9.41 -13.75
C MET A 191 -15.31 -9.01 -12.28
N ILE A 192 -15.49 -7.72 -12.01
CA ILE A 192 -15.38 -7.14 -10.67
C ILE A 192 -16.75 -6.60 -10.27
N ARG A 193 -17.27 -7.12 -9.16
CA ARG A 193 -18.55 -6.70 -8.59
C ARG A 193 -18.31 -6.07 -7.23
N PRO A 194 -18.43 -4.75 -7.11
CA PRO A 194 -18.25 -4.12 -5.82
C PRO A 194 -19.48 -4.26 -4.92
N SER A 195 -19.29 -4.47 -3.61
CA SER A 195 -20.38 -4.48 -2.62
C SER A 195 -21.10 -3.13 -2.54
N GLN A 196 -20.38 -2.03 -2.75
CA GLN A 196 -20.91 -0.67 -2.82
C GLN A 196 -20.27 0.06 -3.99
N ALA A 197 -21.07 0.78 -4.77
CA ALA A 197 -20.61 1.49 -5.96
C ALA A 197 -20.54 3.00 -5.73
N PRO A 198 -19.61 3.72 -6.42
CA PRO A 198 -18.61 3.20 -7.37
C PRO A 198 -17.28 2.78 -6.71
N GLN A 199 -16.64 1.72 -7.23
CA GLN A 199 -15.36 1.20 -6.76
C GLN A 199 -14.21 1.67 -7.66
N ARG A 200 -13.18 2.27 -7.07
CA ARG A 200 -11.94 2.60 -7.79
C ARG A 200 -10.98 1.42 -7.83
N ILE A 201 -10.43 1.13 -9.00
CA ILE A 201 -9.41 0.11 -9.24
C ILE A 201 -8.14 0.81 -9.71
N VAL A 202 -7.02 0.48 -9.09
CA VAL A 202 -5.71 0.98 -9.54
C VAL A 202 -5.10 -0.05 -10.48
N MET A 203 -4.66 0.39 -11.65
CA MET A 203 -4.05 -0.46 -12.67
C MET A 203 -2.68 0.08 -13.06
N GLU A 204 -1.68 -0.78 -13.14
CA GLU A 204 -0.30 -0.43 -13.51
C GLU A 204 0.32 -1.57 -14.33
N ARG A 205 0.98 -1.22 -15.43
CA ARG A 205 1.66 -2.07 -16.41
C ARG A 205 0.82 -3.24 -16.91
N CYS A 206 -0.49 -3.03 -16.95
CA CYS A 206 -1.41 -4.03 -17.46
C CYS A 206 -1.55 -3.89 -18.97
N ARG A 207 -1.81 -4.98 -19.69
CA ARG A 207 -1.96 -5.00 -21.15
C ARG A 207 -2.99 -6.03 -21.54
N GLU A 208 -3.72 -5.78 -22.63
CA GLU A 208 -4.69 -6.73 -23.19
C GLU A 208 -5.71 -7.22 -22.14
N CYS A 209 -6.01 -6.39 -21.13
CA CYS A 209 -6.95 -6.73 -20.08
C CYS A 209 -8.37 -6.47 -20.57
N VAL A 210 -9.25 -7.44 -20.39
CA VAL A 210 -10.66 -7.29 -20.78
C VAL A 210 -11.49 -7.31 -19.53
N PHE A 211 -12.30 -6.27 -19.32
CA PHE A 211 -13.30 -6.21 -18.29
C PHE A 211 -14.66 -6.59 -18.89
N HIS A 212 -15.48 -7.27 -18.10
CA HIS A 212 -16.86 -7.54 -18.50
C HIS A 212 -17.65 -6.23 -18.57
N GLU A 213 -18.46 -6.02 -19.62
CA GLU A 213 -19.25 -4.79 -19.84
C GLU A 213 -20.12 -4.41 -18.62
N VAL A 214 -20.73 -5.40 -17.96
CA VAL A 214 -21.51 -5.23 -16.73
C VAL A 214 -20.75 -4.48 -15.65
N CYS A 215 -19.42 -4.52 -15.62
CA CYS A 215 -18.61 -3.80 -14.65
C CYS A 215 -18.54 -2.29 -14.91
N GLU A 216 -18.69 -1.84 -16.16
CA GLU A 216 -18.50 -0.45 -16.60
C GLU A 216 -19.21 0.60 -15.73
N PRO A 217 -20.50 0.46 -15.37
CA PRO A 217 -21.17 1.45 -14.52
C PRO A 217 -20.74 1.42 -13.04
N TRP A 218 -20.06 0.35 -12.59
CA TRP A 218 -19.77 0.14 -11.16
C TRP A 218 -18.31 0.41 -10.78
N ILE A 219 -17.41 0.47 -11.76
CA ILE A 219 -15.97 0.61 -11.51
C ILE A 219 -15.39 1.85 -12.20
N THR A 220 -14.34 2.40 -11.60
CA THR A 220 -13.50 3.42 -12.23
C THR A 220 -12.06 2.94 -12.21
N ILE A 221 -11.45 2.81 -13.38
CA ILE A 221 -10.07 2.34 -13.52
C ILE A 221 -9.13 3.54 -13.57
N GLN A 222 -8.17 3.57 -12.65
CA GLN A 222 -7.11 4.58 -12.58
C GLN A 222 -5.79 3.93 -13.02
N GLU A 223 -5.33 4.27 -14.22
CA GLU A 223 -4.05 3.80 -14.77
C GLU A 223 -2.88 4.63 -14.23
N PHE A 224 -1.81 3.97 -13.78
CA PHE A 224 -0.60 4.57 -13.21
C PHE A 224 0.63 4.42 -14.11
N ASP A 225 0.45 3.99 -15.35
CA ASP A 225 1.55 3.74 -16.29
C ASP A 225 2.28 5.00 -16.75
N ASN A 226 1.58 6.13 -16.80
CA ASN A 226 2.14 7.41 -17.23
C ASN A 226 1.77 8.52 -16.25
N LEU A 227 2.59 8.68 -15.21
CA LEU A 227 2.54 9.83 -14.30
C LEU A 227 2.98 11.14 -14.99
N ALA A 228 3.52 11.07 -16.20
CA ALA A 228 3.78 12.19 -17.09
C ALA A 228 2.61 12.33 -18.07
N LEU A 229 1.80 13.38 -17.89
CA LEU A 229 0.56 13.76 -18.59
C LEU A 229 0.69 14.00 -20.12
N THR A 230 1.58 13.30 -20.81
CA THR A 230 2.06 13.73 -22.14
C THR A 230 1.57 12.91 -23.33
N GLN A 231 0.79 11.83 -23.16
CA GLN A 231 0.20 11.15 -24.32
C GLN A 231 -1.21 10.66 -23.99
N GLU A 232 -2.18 11.00 -24.85
CA GLU A 232 -3.47 10.30 -24.94
C GLU A 232 -3.19 8.87 -25.43
N GLU A 233 -2.72 8.01 -24.55
CA GLU A 233 -2.49 6.62 -24.89
C GLU A 233 -3.82 5.86 -25.00
N GLN A 234 -3.83 4.93 -25.95
CA GLN A 234 -4.83 3.89 -26.08
C GLN A 234 -4.94 3.15 -24.74
N ARG A 235 -6.16 3.04 -24.19
CA ARG A 235 -6.40 2.37 -22.90
C ARG A 235 -5.81 0.97 -22.92
N ASN A 236 -5.18 0.58 -21.81
CA ASN A 236 -4.58 -0.75 -21.66
C ASN A 236 -5.62 -1.85 -21.38
N TYR A 237 -6.90 -1.47 -21.40
CA TYR A 237 -8.04 -2.35 -21.18
C TYR A 237 -9.22 -2.02 -22.10
N THR A 238 -10.13 -2.98 -22.22
CA THR A 238 -11.40 -2.82 -22.94
C THR A 238 -12.56 -3.39 -22.12
N PHE A 239 -13.78 -2.91 -22.39
CA PHE A 239 -15.01 -3.52 -21.89
C PHE A 239 -15.67 -4.29 -23.04
N VAL A 240 -16.06 -5.54 -22.81
CA VAL A 240 -16.67 -6.40 -23.85
C VAL A 240 -17.86 -7.16 -23.26
N SER A 241 -18.89 -7.42 -24.08
CA SER A 241 -20.02 -8.32 -23.78
C SER A 241 -19.64 -9.76 -24.06
N LEU A 242 -19.95 -10.68 -23.14
CA LEU A 242 -19.22 -11.93 -23.07
C LEU A 242 -20.15 -13.11 -22.86
N GLU A 243 -20.61 -13.66 -23.98
CA GLU A 243 -21.40 -14.89 -24.01
C GLU A 243 -20.53 -16.14 -23.72
N ASP A 244 -19.19 -16.08 -23.88
CA ASP A 244 -18.29 -17.25 -23.80
C ASP A 244 -17.05 -17.05 -22.89
N TRP A 245 -17.24 -16.70 -21.62
CA TRP A 245 -16.11 -16.40 -20.70
C TRP A 245 -15.71 -17.49 -19.71
N TRP A 246 -16.44 -18.59 -19.65
CA TRP A 246 -16.27 -19.68 -18.69
C TRP A 246 -16.14 -21.02 -19.39
#